data_AF-A0A9D7X6I9-F1
#
_entry.id   AF-A0A9D7X6I9-F1
#
_cell.length_a   1.000
_cell.length_b   1.000
_cell.length_c   1.000
_cell.angle_alpha   90.00
_cell.angle_beta   90.00
_cell.angle_gamma   90.00
#
_symmetry.space_group_name_H-M   'P 1'
#
loop_
_entity.id
_entity.type
_entity.pdbx_description
1 polymer ?
#
loop_
_entity_poly.entity_id
_entity_poly.type
_entity_poly.pdbx_seq_one_letter_code
_entity_poly.pdbx_strand_id
1 'polypeptide(L)' 'MYKPLDTVSGDLPFIKRYGDRVFLAAIDCTGHGVPAAMMTFIAYYGLNELLTKDPTSTSAELLDRLHHK' A
#
# COMPACT_ATOMS: atom_id res chain seq x y z
N MET A 1 -11.22 0.89 -14.78
CA MET A 1 -10.26 -0.06 -15.40
C MET A 1 -8.86 0.35 -14.97
N TYR A 2 -8.06 -0.59 -14.49
CA TYR A 2 -6.65 -0.39 -14.16
C TYR A 2 -5.82 -0.53 -15.44
N LYS A 3 -5.01 0.48 -15.78
CA LYS A 3 -4.25 0.50 -17.05
C LYS A 3 -2.81 0.92 -16.78
N PRO A 4 -1.89 -0.04 -16.58
CA PRO A 4 -0.50 0.28 -16.36
C PRO A 4 0.12 0.94 -17.60
N LEU A 5 1.05 1.87 -17.40
CA LEU A 5 1.78 2.56 -18.47
C LEU A 5 2.81 1.64 -19.16
N ASP A 6 3.32 0.64 -18.44
CA ASP A 6 4.31 -0.36 -18.89
C ASP A 6 3.85 -1.78 -18.47
N THR A 7 4.69 -2.81 -18.65
CA THR A 7 4.39 -4.23 -18.31
C THR A 7 4.01 -4.41 -16.83
N VAL A 8 4.52 -3.54 -15.96
CA VAL A 8 4.24 -3.52 -14.52
C VAL A 8 3.87 -2.09 -14.09
N SER A 9 3.07 -1.99 -13.03
CA SER A 9 2.51 -0.73 -12.54
C SER A 9 3.13 -0.28 -11.23
N GLY A 10 3.18 1.03 -11.00
CA GLY A 10 3.45 1.66 -9.71
C GLY A 10 2.20 1.93 -8.86
N ASP A 11 1.02 1.70 -9.44
CA ASP A 11 -0.24 1.93 -8.74
C ASP A 11 -0.56 0.75 -7.80
N LEU A 12 -1.06 1.02 -6.61
CA LEU A 12 -1.50 0.00 -5.67
C LEU A 12 -2.89 0.34 -5.12
N PRO A 13 -3.95 -0.32 -5.62
CA PRO A 13 -5.20 -0.40 -4.90
C PRO A 13 -5.03 -1.36 -3.71
N PHE A 14 -5.23 -0.85 -2.50
CA PHE A 14 -5.10 -1.61 -1.26
C PHE A 14 -6.44 -1.67 -0.54
N ILE A 15 -6.93 -2.89 -0.26
CA ILE A 15 -8.17 -3.14 0.47
C ILE A 15 -7.93 -4.25 1.50
N LYS A 16 -8.20 -3.96 2.77
CA LYS A 16 -8.17 -4.95 3.86
C LYS A 16 -9.33 -4.76 4.81
N ARG A 17 -9.85 -5.86 5.36
CA ARG A 17 -10.89 -5.85 6.38
C ARG A 17 -10.36 -6.47 7.65
N TYR A 18 -10.57 -5.79 8.78
CA TYR A 18 -10.29 -6.31 10.12
C TYR A 18 -11.52 -6.07 10.99
N GLY A 19 -12.24 -7.15 11.30
CA GLY A 19 -13.54 -7.09 11.97
C GLY A 19 -14.55 -6.24 11.18
N ASP A 20 -15.04 -5.19 11.82
CA ASP A 20 -16.01 -4.25 11.25
C ASP A 20 -15.36 -3.04 10.57
N ARG A 21 -14.03 -2.98 10.52
CA ARG A 21 -13.27 -1.90 9.88
C ARG A 21 -12.80 -2.33 8.50
N VAL A 22 -12.95 -1.43 7.53
CA VAL A 22 -12.41 -1.57 6.17
C VAL A 22 -11.36 -0.49 5.95
N PHE A 23 -10.16 -0.91 5.57
CA PHE A 23 -9.05 -0.06 5.18
C PHE A 23 -8.99 -0.04 3.66
N LEU A 24 -9.04 1.16 3.09
CA LEU A 24 -8.94 1.44 1.66
C LEU A 24 -7.83 2.46 1.44
N ALA A 25 -6.92 2.17 0.51
CA ALA A 25 -5.92 3.12 0.05
C ALA A 25 -5.70 2.99 -1.46
N ALA A 26 -5.42 4.12 -2.09
CA ALA A 26 -4.87 4.18 -3.45
C ALA A 26 -3.48 4.80 -3.31
N ILE A 27 -2.46 4.07 -3.75
CA ILE A 27 -1.06 4.51 -3.65
C ILE A 27 -0.54 4.62 -5.07
N ASP A 28 0.13 5.73 -5.36
CA ASP A 28 0.81 5.99 -6.62
C ASP A 28 2.31 6.09 -6.31
N CYS A 29 3.06 5.04 -6.65
CA CYS A 29 4.51 5.06 -6.56
C CYS A 29 5.08 5.72 -7.82
N THR A 30 5.51 6.98 -7.69
CA THR A 30 6.10 7.76 -8.78
C THR A 30 7.25 7.02 -9.47
N GLY A 31 7.23 6.96 -10.80
CA GLY A 31 8.18 6.21 -11.64
C GLY A 31 7.44 5.34 -12.66
N HIS A 32 8.16 4.53 -13.44
CA HIS A 32 7.54 3.53 -14.32
C HIS A 32 8.40 2.26 -14.42
N GLY A 33 7.77 1.16 -14.80
CA GLY A 33 8.44 -0.14 -14.97
C GLY A 33 8.85 -0.78 -13.64
N VAL A 34 9.92 -1.58 -13.68
CA VAL A 34 10.36 -2.43 -12.56
C VAL A 34 10.60 -1.66 -11.24
N PRO A 35 11.22 -0.47 -11.22
CA PRO A 35 11.41 0.27 -9.97
C PRO A 35 10.09 0.65 -9.28
N ALA A 36 9.09 1.07 -10.06
CA ALA A 36 7.77 1.44 -9.54
C ALA A 36 7.03 0.21 -8.97
N ALA A 37 7.16 -0.94 -9.63
CA ALA A 37 6.59 -2.20 -9.16
C ALA A 37 7.26 -2.71 -7.87
N MET A 38 8.58 -2.52 -7.72
CA MET A 38 9.28 -2.86 -6.48
C MET A 38 8.82 -1.98 -5.30
N MET A 39 8.67 -0.67 -5.52
CA MET A 39 8.11 0.25 -4.52
C MET A 39 6.68 -0.13 -4.12
N THR A 40 5.86 -0.51 -5.10
CA THR A 40 4.51 -1.03 -4.87
C THR A 40 4.53 -2.27 -3.97
N PHE A 41 5.45 -3.21 -4.18
CA PHE A 41 5.58 -4.38 -3.32
C PHE A 41 6.02 -4.01 -1.90
N ILE A 42 7.01 -3.13 -1.75
CA ILE A 42 7.48 -2.66 -0.43
C ILE A 42 6.31 -2.03 0.34
N ALA A 43 5.56 -1.14 -0.31
CA ALA A 43 4.39 -0.49 0.30
C ALA A 43 3.30 -1.50 0.68
N TYR A 44 2.99 -2.47 -0.20
CA TYR A 44 1.99 -3.50 0.06
C TYR A 44 2.35 -4.36 1.27
N TYR A 45 3.58 -4.89 1.31
CA TYR A 45 4.03 -5.73 2.42
C TYR A 45 4.16 -4.95 3.72
N GLY A 46 4.66 -3.71 3.67
CA GLY A 46 4.76 -2.82 4.82
C GLY A 46 3.39 -2.54 5.45
N LEU A 47 2.41 -2.12 4.65
CA LEU A 47 1.04 -1.86 5.12
C LEU A 47 0.38 -3.13 5.67
N ASN A 48 0.54 -4.26 4.99
CA ASN A 48 -0.06 -5.51 5.44
C ASN A 48 0.55 -5.97 6.78
N GLU A 49 1.85 -5.84 6.97
CA GLU A 49 2.51 -6.17 8.24
C GLU A 49 2.06 -5.23 9.38
N LEU A 50 2.03 -3.92 9.14
CA LEU A 50 1.61 -2.92 10.13
C LEU A 50 0.17 -3.16 10.58
N LEU A 51 -0.75 -3.41 9.64
CA LEU A 51 -2.15 -3.74 9.94
C LEU A 51 -2.31 -5.09 10.65
N THR A 52 -1.45 -6.07 10.34
CA THR A 52 -1.48 -7.37 11.02
C THR A 52 -1.03 -7.24 12.47
N LYS A 53 -0.03 -6.39 12.75
CA LYS A 53 0.49 -6.15 14.10
C LYS A 53 -0.45 -5.30 14.95
N ASP A 54 -1.07 -4.29 14.34
CA ASP A 54 -1.95 -3.35 15.04
C ASP A 54 -3.15 -2.97 14.15
N PRO A 55 -4.20 -3.81 14.13
CA PRO A 55 -5.40 -3.56 13.33
C PRO A 55 -6.25 -2.41 13.89
N THR A 56 -5.88 -1.85 15.05
CA THR A 56 -6.59 -0.72 15.65
C THR A 56 -6.01 0.64 15.26
N SER A 57 -4.81 0.65 14.67
CA SER A 57 -4.14 1.86 14.16
C SER A 57 -5.03 2.67 13.24
N THR A 58 -4.93 3.98 13.38
CA THR A 58 -5.50 4.95 12.45
C THR A 58 -4.73 4.98 11.14
N SER A 59 -5.35 5.50 10.07
CA SER A 59 -4.67 5.68 8.78
C SER A 59 -3.43 6.56 8.89
N ALA A 60 -3.45 7.60 9.74
CA ALA A 60 -2.31 8.49 9.95
C ALA A 60 -1.12 7.73 10.58
N GLU A 61 -1.36 6.94 11.62
CA GLU A 61 -0.32 6.14 12.27
C GLU A 61 0.26 5.08 11.33
N LEU A 62 -0.58 4.44 10.51
CA LEU A 62 -0.11 3.45 9.53
C LEU A 62 0.80 4.08 8.48
N LEU A 63 0.46 5.27 7.98
CA LEU A 63 1.27 5.99 7.00
C LEU A 63 2.57 6.52 7.61
N ASP A 64 2.51 7.04 8.84
CA ASP A 64 3.69 7.54 9.55
C ASP A 64 4.68 6.40 9.86
N ARG A 65 4.18 5.24 10.31
CA ARG A 65 4.99 4.03 10.50
C ARG A 65 5.53 3.47 9.19
N LEU A 66 4.79 3.58 8.09
CA LEU A 66 5.25 3.16 6.77
C LEU A 66 6.38 4.07 6.25
N HIS A 67 6.34 5.36 6.55
CA HIS A 67 7.36 6.33 6.15
C HIS A 67 8.69 6.17 6.91
N HIS A 68 8.63 5.84 8.20
CA HIS A 68 9.80 5.69 9.06
C HIS A 68 10.42 4.29 9.05
N LYS A 69 9.89 3.37 8.25
CA LYS A 69 10.45 2.04 8.03
C LYS A 69 11.55 2.07 6.98
#